data_AF-A0A542ECK0-F1
#
_entry.id   AF-A0A542ECK0-F1
#
_cell.length_a   1.000
_cell.length_b   1.000
_cell.length_c   1.000
_cell.angle_alpha   90.00
_cell.angle_beta   90.00
_cell.angle_gamma   90.00
#
_symmetry.space_group_name_H-M   'P 1'
#
loop_
_entity.id
_entity.type
_entity.pdbx_description
1 polymer ?
#
loop_
_entity_poly.entity_id
_entity_poly.type
_entity_poly.pdbx_seq_one_letter_code
_entity_poly.pdbx_strand_id
1 'polypeptide(L)'
;MAGRKFLTVMSGVAMAAGVSLTTVPEAQAAPTATYVYAAGEFQCGPNNWIGRLVPENPPGGANFHYACTRHDACYSAGSRTNRLTCDTAFRTRMNNACAAAGKGATCRAIASTYYWAVRGAGRFYYKGSGLNN
;
A
#
# COMPACT_ATOMS: atom_id res chain seq x y z
N MET A 1 19.49 -40.37 -47.55
CA MET A 1 19.90 -40.73 -46.17
C MET A 1 20.71 -39.57 -45.60
N ALA A 2 20.45 -39.23 -44.34
CA ALA A 2 21.18 -38.27 -43.48
C ALA A 2 21.22 -36.81 -43.99
N GLY A 3 21.00 -35.76 -43.19
CA GLY A 3 21.02 -35.62 -41.74
C GLY A 3 21.62 -34.24 -41.45
N ARG A 4 20.82 -33.37 -40.79
CA ARG A 4 21.11 -32.01 -40.30
C ARG A 4 22.58 -31.73 -39.92
N LYS A 5 23.00 -30.46 -40.08
CA LYS A 5 23.65 -29.68 -39.01
C LYS A 5 23.54 -28.17 -39.28
N PHE A 6 22.94 -27.47 -38.31
CA PHE A 6 22.92 -26.01 -38.19
C PHE A 6 24.33 -25.49 -37.90
N LEU A 7 24.68 -24.31 -38.42
CA LEU A 7 25.62 -23.40 -37.75
C LEU A 7 25.31 -21.93 -38.10
N THR A 8 25.10 -21.17 -37.03
CA THR A 8 24.77 -19.74 -36.91
C THR A 8 25.93 -18.83 -37.30
N VAL A 9 25.68 -17.64 -37.88
CA VAL A 9 26.47 -16.42 -37.59
C VAL A 9 25.58 -15.17 -37.64
N MET A 10 25.67 -14.42 -36.55
CA MET A 10 25.11 -13.09 -36.25
C MET A 10 25.74 -11.97 -37.10
N SER A 11 24.98 -10.93 -37.44
CA SER A 11 25.35 -9.53 -37.17
C SER A 11 24.45 -8.55 -37.91
N GLY A 12 24.02 -7.49 -37.21
CA GLY A 12 23.43 -6.31 -37.83
C GLY A 12 22.40 -5.60 -36.96
N VAL A 13 22.82 -5.03 -35.83
CA VAL A 13 22.02 -4.08 -35.05
C VAL A 13 21.96 -2.76 -35.82
N ALA A 14 20.77 -2.35 -36.27
CA ALA A 14 20.49 -0.98 -36.68
C ALA A 14 19.71 -0.29 -35.55
N MET A 15 20.38 0.66 -34.88
CA MET A 15 19.74 1.51 -33.86
C MET A 15 18.89 2.57 -34.56
N ALA A 16 17.57 2.39 -34.56
CA ALA A 16 16.63 3.46 -34.84
C ALA A 16 16.28 4.16 -33.51
N ALA A 17 16.56 5.45 -33.44
CA ALA A 17 16.19 6.31 -32.33
C ALA A 17 14.66 6.38 -32.19
N GLY A 18 14.11 5.58 -31.27
CA GLY A 18 12.72 5.66 -30.86
C GLY A 18 12.59 6.56 -29.64
N VAL A 19 11.90 7.69 -29.78
CA VAL A 19 11.34 8.42 -28.65
C VAL A 19 10.25 7.53 -28.05
N SER A 20 10.63 6.74 -27.05
CA SER A 20 9.66 5.99 -26.26
C SER A 20 9.06 6.96 -25.24
N LEU A 21 7.91 7.52 -25.58
CA LEU A 21 6.94 8.02 -24.59
C LEU A 21 6.63 6.85 -23.66
N THR A 22 7.33 6.78 -22.52
CA THR A 22 6.95 5.86 -21.46
C THR A 22 5.60 6.34 -20.94
N THR A 23 4.54 5.68 -21.39
CA THR A 23 3.24 5.70 -20.74
C THR A 23 3.49 5.36 -19.26
N VAL A 24 3.41 6.36 -18.38
CA VAL A 24 3.28 6.10 -16.95
C VAL A 24 2.00 5.29 -16.78
N PRO A 25 2.04 4.09 -16.16
CA PRO A 25 0.82 3.35 -15.93
C PRO A 25 -0.12 4.19 -15.06
N GLU A 26 -1.38 4.20 -15.49
CA GLU A 26 -2.52 4.86 -14.89
C GLU A 26 -2.54 4.76 -13.36
N ALA A 27 -3.02 5.82 -12.73
CA ALA A 27 -3.53 5.76 -11.37
C ALA A 27 -4.55 4.62 -11.29
N GLN A 28 -4.14 3.50 -10.71
CA GLN A 28 -5.04 2.37 -10.49
C GLN A 28 -6.15 2.87 -9.58
N ALA A 29 -7.35 3.01 -10.14
CA ALA A 29 -8.56 3.18 -9.36
C ALA A 29 -8.55 2.08 -8.28
N ALA A 30 -8.76 2.50 -7.02
CA ALA A 30 -8.90 1.54 -5.93
C ALA A 30 -9.96 0.52 -6.36
N PRO A 31 -9.67 -0.79 -6.30
CA PRO A 31 -10.64 -1.78 -6.72
C PRO A 31 -11.92 -1.55 -5.91
N THR A 32 -13.04 -1.33 -6.60
CA THR A 32 -14.39 -1.50 -6.05
C THR A 32 -14.65 -2.99 -5.88
N ALA A 33 -13.73 -3.68 -5.20
CA ALA A 33 -13.95 -5.03 -4.78
C ALA A 33 -14.79 -4.94 -3.52
N THR A 34 -16.02 -5.42 -3.64
CA THR A 34 -16.85 -5.90 -2.55
C THR A 34 -16.13 -7.09 -1.90
N TYR A 35 -14.96 -6.85 -1.29
CA TYR A 35 -14.45 -7.71 -0.25
C TYR A 35 -15.38 -7.45 0.93
N VAL A 36 -16.39 -8.32 1.05
CA VAL A 36 -17.01 -8.56 2.34
C VAL A 36 -15.93 -9.24 3.16
N TYR A 37 -15.01 -8.45 3.73
CA TYR A 37 -14.22 -8.90 4.85
C TYR A 37 -15.23 -9.36 5.88
N ALA A 38 -15.17 -10.64 6.26
CA ALA A 38 -16.11 -11.21 7.19
C ALA A 38 -16.21 -10.27 8.40
N ALA A 39 -17.43 -9.91 8.80
CA ALA A 39 -17.64 -9.06 9.97
C ALA A 39 -16.87 -9.67 11.17
N GLY A 40 -15.70 -9.12 11.49
CA GLY A 40 -14.76 -9.74 12.42
C GLY A 40 -13.27 -9.67 12.04
N GLU A 41 -12.90 -9.43 10.78
CA GLU A 41 -11.51 -9.19 10.40
C GLU A 41 -11.13 -7.72 10.63
N PHE A 42 -10.82 -7.36 11.88
CA PHE A 42 -10.24 -6.06 12.20
C PHE A 42 -8.74 -6.08 11.88
N GLN A 43 -8.36 -5.63 10.68
CA GLN A 43 -6.98 -5.55 10.19
C GLN A 43 -6.30 -4.21 10.53
N CYS A 44 -7.00 -3.25 11.11
CA CYS A 44 -6.34 -2.07 11.68
C CYS A 44 -5.68 -2.41 13.00
N GLY A 45 -4.36 -2.64 13.00
CA GLY A 45 -3.56 -2.75 14.22
C GLY A 45 -3.02 -4.15 14.49
N PRO A 46 -2.01 -4.27 15.36
CA PRO A 46 -1.19 -5.47 15.47
C PRO A 46 -1.99 -6.68 15.97
N ASN A 47 -1.88 -7.79 15.22
CA ASN A 47 -2.43 -9.11 15.54
C ASN A 47 -3.97 -9.15 15.72
N ASN A 48 -4.73 -8.22 15.12
CA ASN A 48 -6.20 -8.18 15.13
C ASN A 48 -6.89 -8.10 16.52
N TRP A 49 -6.16 -8.22 17.65
CA TRP A 49 -6.72 -8.12 19.02
C TRP A 49 -6.87 -6.66 19.48
N ILE A 50 -5.91 -5.79 19.13
CA ILE A 50 -6.07 -4.32 19.25
C ILE A 50 -7.01 -3.81 18.14
N GLY A 51 -7.11 -4.52 17.00
CA GLY A 51 -7.93 -4.06 15.89
C GLY A 51 -9.42 -3.95 16.21
N ARG A 52 -9.92 -4.72 17.17
CA ARG A 52 -11.28 -4.53 17.69
C ARG A 52 -11.50 -3.14 18.33
N LEU A 53 -10.44 -2.48 18.80
CA LEU A 53 -10.48 -1.12 19.34
C LEU A 53 -10.18 -0.04 18.30
N VAL A 54 -9.65 -0.40 17.13
CA VAL A 54 -9.27 0.54 16.06
C VAL A 54 -10.20 0.33 14.86
N PRO A 55 -11.28 1.13 14.73
CA PRO A 55 -12.28 0.92 13.70
C PRO A 55 -11.73 1.00 12.27
N GLU A 56 -12.07 0.03 11.42
CA GLU A 56 -11.76 0.16 9.98
C GLU A 56 -12.71 1.12 9.26
N ASN A 57 -13.91 1.29 9.81
CA ASN A 57 -14.97 2.16 9.31
C ASN A 57 -15.45 3.10 10.43
N PRO A 58 -14.61 4.04 10.90
CA PRO A 58 -14.98 4.92 12.00
C PRO A 58 -16.15 5.84 11.60
N PRO A 59 -17.06 6.20 12.53
CA PRO A 59 -18.12 7.17 12.26
C PRO A 59 -17.55 8.48 11.69
N GLY A 60 -18.11 8.95 10.58
CA GLY A 60 -17.61 10.13 9.85
C GLY A 60 -16.36 9.88 8.99
N GLY A 61 -15.77 8.69 9.05
CA GLY A 61 -14.66 8.24 8.22
C GLY A 61 -15.11 7.47 6.97
N ALA A 62 -14.12 6.97 6.22
CA ALA A 62 -14.29 6.06 5.09
C ALA A 62 -13.88 4.63 5.48
N ASN A 63 -13.96 3.70 4.53
CA ASN A 63 -13.34 2.39 4.70
C ASN A 63 -11.81 2.51 4.61
N PHE A 64 -11.13 2.29 5.74
CA PHE A 64 -9.67 2.36 5.86
C PHE A 64 -8.97 1.01 5.83
N HIS A 65 -9.70 -0.09 5.59
CA HIS A 65 -9.17 -1.44 5.57
C HIS A 65 -7.89 -1.56 4.72
N TYR A 66 -7.95 -1.15 3.45
CA TYR A 66 -6.79 -1.19 2.55
C TYR A 66 -5.59 -0.39 3.08
N ALA A 67 -5.83 0.75 3.73
CA ALA A 67 -4.76 1.54 4.31
C ALA A 67 -4.09 0.79 5.47
N CYS A 68 -4.89 0.15 6.33
CA CYS A 68 -4.43 -0.64 7.46
C CYS A 68 -3.63 -1.87 7.03
N THR A 69 -4.15 -2.70 6.12
CA THR A 69 -3.43 -3.89 5.62
C THR A 69 -2.06 -3.52 5.03
N ARG A 70 -1.98 -2.40 4.31
CA ARG A 70 -0.71 -1.91 3.73
C ARG A 70 0.25 -1.34 4.77
N HIS A 71 -0.28 -0.74 5.84
CA HIS A 71 0.54 -0.23 6.94
C HIS A 71 1.16 -1.39 7.72
N ASP A 72 0.36 -2.40 8.06
CA ASP A 72 0.81 -3.59 8.78
C ASP A 72 1.85 -4.39 7.99
N ALA A 73 1.66 -4.55 6.68
CA ALA A 73 2.66 -5.13 5.80
C ALA A 73 3.96 -4.29 5.72
N CYS A 74 3.87 -2.96 5.84
CA CYS A 74 5.05 -2.10 5.89
C CYS A 74 5.80 -2.26 7.23
N TYR A 75 5.07 -2.56 8.31
CA TYR A 75 5.60 -2.81 9.64
C TYR A 75 6.15 -4.22 9.84
N SER A 76 5.86 -5.16 8.94
CA SER A 76 6.21 -6.56 9.12
C SER A 76 7.72 -6.81 9.03
N ALA A 77 8.15 -7.94 9.58
CA ALA A 77 9.49 -8.46 9.36
C ALA A 77 9.75 -8.60 7.84
N GLY A 78 10.91 -8.13 7.37
CA GLY A 78 11.29 -8.13 5.96
C GLY A 78 11.14 -6.78 5.24
N SER A 79 10.37 -5.84 5.78
CA SER A 79 10.33 -4.47 5.26
C SER A 79 11.61 -3.71 5.62
N ARG A 80 12.22 -3.04 4.64
CA ARG A 80 13.37 -2.12 4.84
C ARG A 80 12.93 -0.65 4.94
N THR A 81 11.63 -0.40 4.95
CA THR A 81 11.06 0.94 4.91
C THR A 81 11.08 1.58 6.29
N ASN A 82 11.56 2.81 6.40
CA ASN A 82 11.52 3.55 7.65
C ASN A 82 10.08 3.70 8.17
N ARG A 83 9.91 3.65 9.50
CA ARG A 83 8.60 3.76 10.16
C ARG A 83 7.86 5.04 9.76
N LEU A 84 8.54 6.18 9.75
CA LEU A 84 7.96 7.46 9.32
C LEU A 84 7.40 7.40 7.88
N THR A 85 8.08 6.67 6.98
CA THR A 85 7.61 6.48 5.61
C THR A 85 6.37 5.59 5.57
N CYS A 86 6.34 4.50 6.35
CA CYS A 86 5.15 3.66 6.50
C CYS A 86 3.95 4.47 7.01
N ASP A 87 4.14 5.25 8.08
CA ASP A 87 3.08 6.05 8.72
C ASP A 87 2.57 7.17 7.80
N THR A 88 3.48 7.84 7.07
CA THR A 88 3.09 8.87 6.09
C THR A 88 2.27 8.26 4.96
N ALA A 89 2.71 7.12 4.41
CA ALA A 89 1.99 6.43 3.36
C ALA A 89 0.61 5.91 3.85
N PHE A 90 0.51 5.51 5.11
CA PHE A 90 -0.76 5.15 5.75
C PHE A 90 -1.75 6.33 5.75
N ARG A 91 -1.32 7.51 6.22
CA ARG A 91 -2.15 8.73 6.18
C ARG A 91 -2.60 9.08 4.78
N THR A 92 -1.70 9.00 3.80
CA THR A 92 -2.01 9.28 2.40
C THR A 92 -3.08 8.34 1.86
N ARG A 93 -2.98 7.03 2.15
CA ARG A 93 -3.99 6.05 1.70
C ARG A 93 -5.36 6.30 2.33
N MET A 94 -5.41 6.65 3.62
CA MET A 94 -6.69 7.02 4.27
C MET A 94 -7.28 8.30 3.66
N ASN A 95 -6.46 9.32 3.38
CA ASN A 95 -6.93 10.54 2.69
C ASN A 95 -7.48 10.23 1.28
N ASN A 96 -6.86 9.30 0.55
CA ASN A 96 -7.35 8.84 -0.74
C ASN A 96 -8.69 8.09 -0.60
N ALA A 97 -8.84 7.25 0.44
CA ALA A 97 -10.11 6.60 0.75
C ALA A 97 -11.21 7.61 1.09
N CYS A 98 -10.90 8.66 1.84
CA CYS A 98 -11.81 9.77 2.09
C CYS A 98 -12.27 10.45 0.79
N ALA A 99 -11.31 10.75 -0.10
CA ALA A 99 -11.61 11.38 -1.38
C ALA A 99 -12.48 10.47 -2.27
N ALA A 100 -12.14 9.19 -2.38
CA ALA A 100 -12.89 8.21 -3.16
C ALA A 100 -14.33 8.00 -2.63
N ALA A 101 -14.53 8.10 -1.32
CA ALA A 101 -15.86 8.02 -0.70
C ALA A 101 -16.64 9.34 -0.72
N GLY A 102 -16.13 10.40 -1.35
CA GLY A 102 -16.75 11.74 -1.37
C GLY A 102 -16.82 12.41 0.01
N LYS A 103 -15.96 12.02 0.96
CA LYS A 103 -15.96 12.53 2.34
C LYS A 103 -15.01 13.71 2.52
N GLY A 104 -15.47 14.72 3.26
CA GLY A 104 -14.78 15.98 3.47
C GLY A 104 -13.79 16.01 4.65
N ALA A 105 -13.69 17.17 5.29
CA ALA A 105 -12.70 17.47 6.32
C ALA A 105 -12.73 16.50 7.51
N THR A 106 -13.92 16.08 7.97
CA THR A 106 -14.07 15.13 9.10
C THR A 106 -13.33 13.82 8.84
N CYS A 107 -13.44 13.26 7.63
CA CYS A 107 -12.75 12.01 7.31
C CYS A 107 -11.23 12.19 7.32
N ARG A 108 -10.72 13.31 6.78
CA ARG A 108 -9.28 13.63 6.80
C ARG A 108 -8.75 13.91 8.21
N ALA A 109 -9.59 14.49 9.08
CA ALA A 109 -9.26 14.67 10.49
C ALA A 109 -9.11 13.31 11.18
N ILE A 110 -10.03 12.37 10.94
CA ILE A 110 -9.91 10.99 11.45
C ILE A 110 -8.65 10.32 10.91
N ALA A 111 -8.36 10.42 9.61
CA ALA A 111 -7.11 9.90 9.03
C ALA A 111 -5.86 10.49 9.71
N SER A 112 -5.90 11.76 10.10
CA SER A 112 -4.83 12.41 10.84
C SER A 112 -4.70 11.89 12.27
N THR A 113 -5.82 11.62 12.95
CA THR A 113 -5.83 10.96 14.27
C THR A 113 -5.15 9.60 14.21
N TYR A 114 -5.46 8.78 13.19
CA TYR A 114 -4.86 7.47 12.99
C TYR A 114 -3.35 7.58 12.76
N TYR A 115 -2.92 8.54 11.94
CA TYR A 115 -1.51 8.85 11.74
C TYR A 115 -0.81 9.18 13.06
N TRP A 116 -1.33 10.11 13.85
CA TRP A 116 -0.69 10.50 15.10
C TRP A 116 -0.66 9.37 16.14
N ALA A 117 -1.68 8.52 16.16
CA ALA A 117 -1.70 7.31 16.99
C ALA A 117 -0.53 6.37 16.64
N VAL A 118 -0.33 6.05 15.35
CA VAL A 118 0.81 5.21 14.92
C VAL A 118 2.14 5.92 15.11
N ARG A 119 2.21 7.25 14.96
CA ARG A 119 3.43 8.02 15.28
C ARG A 119 3.83 7.89 16.75
N GLY A 120 2.87 7.97 17.67
CA GLY A 120 3.10 7.92 19.12
C GLY A 120 3.39 6.52 19.66
N ALA A 121 2.62 5.51 19.24
CA ALA A 121 2.68 4.16 19.80
C ALA A 121 3.27 3.10 18.85
N GLY A 122 3.34 3.39 17.56
CA GLY A 122 3.71 2.39 16.53
C GLY A 122 5.14 1.85 16.66
N ARG A 123 6.06 2.57 17.32
CA ARG A 123 7.43 2.10 17.54
C ARG A 123 7.52 0.74 18.23
N PHE A 124 6.55 0.42 19.09
CA PHE A 124 6.51 -0.83 19.86
C PHE A 124 6.06 -2.03 19.00
N TYR A 125 5.48 -1.77 17.84
CA TYR A 125 4.93 -2.78 16.93
C TYR A 125 5.67 -2.86 15.60
N TYR A 126 6.65 -1.98 15.38
CA TYR A 126 7.45 -1.95 14.17
C TYR A 126 8.48 -3.09 14.18
N LYS A 127 8.33 -4.03 13.24
CA LYS A 127 9.18 -5.23 13.08
C LYS A 127 10.08 -5.17 11.83
N GLY A 128 10.00 -4.09 11.06
CA GLY A 128 10.85 -3.86 9.90
C GLY A 128 12.30 -3.56 10.28
N SER A 129 13.20 -3.63 9.30
CA SER A 129 14.64 -3.37 9.46
C SER A 129 15.07 -1.95 9.07
N GLY A 130 14.15 -1.11 8.59
CA GLY A 130 14.39 0.33 8.40
C GLY A 130 14.43 1.10 9.73
N LEU A 131 14.70 2.41 9.69
CA LEU A 131 14.73 3.25 10.88
C LEU A 131 13.37 3.26 11.60
N ASN A 132 13.40 2.97 12.90
CA ASN A 132 12.24 3.12 13.79
C ASN A 132 12.18 4.58 14.30
N ASN A 133 11.86 5.50 13.40
CA ASN A 133 11.83 6.95 13.63
C ASN A 133 10.42 7.49 13.79
#